data_AF-A0A1G5SXQ9-F1
#
_entry.id   AF-A0A1G5SXQ9-F1
#
_cell.length_a   1.000
_cell.length_b   1.000
_cell.length_c   1.000
_cell.angle_alpha   90.00
_cell.angle_beta   90.00
_cell.angle_gamma   90.00
#
_symmetry.space_group_name_H-M   'P 1'
#
loop_
_entity.id
_entity.type
_entity.pdbx_description
1 polymer ?
#
loop_
_entity_poly.entity_id
_entity_poly.type
_entity_poly.pdbx_seq_one_letter_code
_entity_poly.pdbx_strand_id
1 'polypeptide(L)'
;MTRRAPKLPPPTMQERADAAIAARTLAAAIADPSTRGERSVAFLDFSNPRRGECHVTWANLPGFLQVNDRFHHACLPGWEYTRAEVELEMIPDLRALAEHGVRPAVATNGRPLTPDLFGVMS
;
A
#
# COMPACT_ATOMS: atom_id res chain seq x y z
N MET A 1 -2.20 16.71 -8.42
CA MET A 1 -3.47 16.57 -7.66
C MET A 1 -3.16 15.80 -6.39
N THR A 2 -3.51 16.32 -5.21
CA THR A 2 -3.34 15.62 -3.94
C THR A 2 -4.42 14.54 -3.81
N ARG A 3 -4.04 13.27 -3.90
CA ARG A 3 -4.96 12.13 -3.73
C ARG A 3 -5.33 12.03 -2.25
N ARG A 4 -6.62 11.96 -1.94
CA ARG A 4 -7.14 11.77 -0.57
C ARG A 4 -7.70 10.37 -0.43
N ALA A 5 -7.39 9.72 0.70
CA ALA A 5 -7.94 8.42 1.05
C ALA A 5 -9.44 8.47 1.34
N PRO A 6 -10.16 7.36 1.19
CA PRO A 6 -11.48 7.21 1.78
C PRO A 6 -11.43 7.36 3.31
N LYS A 7 -12.46 7.98 3.89
CA LYS A 7 -12.60 8.10 5.34
C LYS A 7 -13.02 6.75 5.92
N LEU A 8 -12.13 6.11 6.67
CA LEU A 8 -12.36 4.83 7.31
C LEU A 8 -12.54 4.97 8.83
N PRO A 9 -13.19 4.01 9.50
CA PRO A 9 -13.17 3.95 10.96
C PRO A 9 -11.73 3.81 11.48
N PRO A 10 -11.49 4.13 12.76
CA PRO A 10 -10.22 3.85 13.41
C PRO A 10 -9.82 2.38 13.20
N PRO A 11 -8.53 2.10 12.90
CA PRO A 11 -8.09 0.73 12.65
C PRO A 11 -8.21 -0.13 13.91
N THR A 12 -8.64 -1.37 13.71
CA THR A 12 -8.69 -2.40 14.74
C THR A 12 -7.29 -2.89 15.10
N MET A 13 -7.16 -3.55 16.25
CA MET A 13 -5.88 -4.17 16.64
C MET A 13 -5.38 -5.21 15.64
N GLN A 14 -6.30 -5.94 14.99
CA GLN A 14 -5.94 -6.90 13.95
C GLN A 14 -5.35 -6.20 12.73
N GLU A 15 -6.01 -5.15 12.22
CA GLU A 15 -5.50 -4.37 11.08
C GLU A 15 -4.12 -3.77 11.36
N ARG A 16 -3.87 -3.35 12.60
CA ARG A 16 -2.55 -2.86 13.03
C ARG A 16 -1.49 -3.96 13.02
N ALA A 17 -1.83 -5.16 13.50
CA ALA A 17 -0.94 -6.31 13.48
C ALA A 17 -0.64 -6.76 12.03
N ASP A 18 -1.66 -6.80 11.17
CA ASP A 18 -1.52 -7.13 9.75
C ASP A 18 -0.63 -6.11 9.04
N ALA A 19 -0.79 -4.82 9.33
CA ALA A 19 0.07 -3.76 8.79
C ALA A 19 1.53 -3.91 9.24
N ALA A 20 1.78 -4.31 10.49
CA ALA A 20 3.13 -4.55 11.00
C ALA A 20 3.82 -5.71 10.26
N ILE A 21 3.08 -6.80 10.02
CA ILE A 21 3.55 -7.96 9.25
C ILE A 21 3.84 -7.52 7.81
N ALA A 22 2.88 -6.85 7.17
CA ALA A 22 3.01 -6.37 5.80
C ALA A 22 4.24 -5.47 5.60
N ALA A 23 4.46 -4.48 6.48
CA ALA A 23 5.60 -3.59 6.41
C ALA A 23 6.94 -4.34 6.48
N ARG A 24 7.03 -5.33 7.37
CA ARG A 24 8.24 -6.15 7.53
C ARG A 24 8.48 -7.04 6.31
N THR A 25 7.45 -7.72 5.84
CA THR A 25 7.56 -8.66 4.71
C THR A 25 7.87 -7.92 3.41
N LEU A 26 7.25 -6.76 3.17
CA LEU A 26 7.57 -5.93 2.01
C LEU A 26 9.00 -5.38 2.05
N ALA A 27 9.45 -4.89 3.22
CA ALA A 27 10.83 -4.42 3.36
C ALA A 27 11.84 -5.55 3.08
N ALA A 28 11.60 -6.75 3.61
CA ALA A 28 12.43 -7.92 3.34
C ALA A 28 12.43 -8.28 1.84
N ALA A 29 11.27 -8.23 1.18
CA ALA A 29 11.13 -8.54 -0.24
C ALA A 29 11.65 -7.47 -1.21
N ILE A 30 11.85 -6.24 -0.74
CA ILE A 30 12.58 -5.21 -1.47
C ILE A 30 14.08 -5.45 -1.35
N ALA A 31 14.56 -5.73 -0.13
CA ALA A 31 15.97 -6.01 0.12
C ALA A 31 16.44 -7.30 -0.60
N ASP A 32 15.59 -8.32 -0.61
CA ASP A 32 15.83 -9.58 -1.31
C ASP A 32 14.58 -10.00 -2.12
N PRO A 33 14.57 -9.74 -3.44
CA PRO A 33 13.46 -10.12 -4.31
C PRO A 33 13.15 -11.62 -4.37
N SER A 34 14.09 -12.50 -4.00
CA SER A 34 13.86 -13.95 -4.00
C SER A 34 12.83 -14.39 -2.95
N THR A 35 12.61 -13.56 -1.92
CA THR A 35 11.68 -13.85 -0.82
C THR A 35 10.21 -13.60 -1.16
N ARG A 36 9.91 -12.98 -2.31
CA ARG A 36 8.53 -12.65 -2.76
C ARG A 36 7.64 -13.88 -2.96
N GLY A 37 8.24 -15.03 -3.24
CA GLY A 37 7.51 -16.23 -3.64
C GLY A 37 7.03 -16.17 -5.08
N GLU A 38 6.23 -17.16 -5.46
CA GLU A 38 5.74 -17.33 -6.83
C GLU A 38 4.93 -16.11 -7.30
N ARG A 39 5.18 -15.68 -8.54
CA ARG A 39 4.51 -14.54 -9.18
C ARG A 39 3.32 -15.03 -9.98
N SER A 40 2.12 -14.56 -9.63
CA SER A 40 0.88 -14.83 -10.36
C SER A 40 0.46 -13.61 -11.17
N VAL A 41 -0.06 -13.83 -12.38
CA VAL A 41 -0.53 -12.78 -13.28
C VAL A 41 -1.92 -13.12 -13.78
N ALA A 42 -2.86 -12.18 -13.65
CA ALA A 42 -4.21 -12.28 -14.20
C ALA A 42 -4.48 -11.10 -15.13
N PHE A 43 -4.99 -11.37 -16.32
CA PHE A 43 -5.46 -10.35 -17.25
C PHE A 43 -6.98 -10.31 -17.20
N LEU A 44 -7.53 -9.15 -16.84
CA LEU A 44 -8.96 -8.90 -16.83
C LEU A 44 -9.30 -8.02 -18.02
N ASP A 45 -10.11 -8.52 -18.95
CA ASP A 45 -10.61 -7.73 -20.08
C ASP A 45 -12.03 -7.24 -19.79
N PHE A 46 -12.21 -5.93 -19.82
CA PHE A 46 -13.51 -5.29 -19.65
C PHE A 46 -14.01 -4.85 -21.03
N SER A 47 -15.04 -5.52 -21.53
CA SER A 47 -15.65 -5.27 -22.84
C SER A 47 -16.29 -3.86 -22.93
N ASN A 48 -15.47 -2.87 -23.31
CA ASN A 48 -15.77 -1.50 -23.78
C ASN A 48 -16.85 -0.64 -23.05
N PRO A 49 -16.56 0.60 -22.59
CA PRO A 49 -15.28 1.34 -22.59
C PRO A 49 -14.65 1.41 -21.18
N ARG A 50 -13.35 1.23 -20.92
CA ARG A 50 -12.12 0.96 -21.69
C ARG A 50 -11.03 0.53 -20.69
N ARG A 51 -10.11 -0.31 -21.18
CA ARG A 51 -8.85 -0.83 -20.59
C ARG A 51 -9.01 -2.07 -19.74
N GLY A 52 -8.50 -3.18 -20.27
CA GLY A 52 -8.20 -4.35 -19.45
C GLY A 52 -7.13 -4.03 -18.41
N GLU A 53 -7.13 -4.79 -17.33
CA GLU A 53 -6.21 -4.67 -16.21
C GLU A 53 -5.29 -5.88 -16.14
N CYS A 54 -4.00 -5.64 -15.91
CA CYS A 54 -3.04 -6.67 -15.57
C CYS A 54 -2.82 -6.65 -14.06
N HIS A 55 -3.25 -7.71 -13.38
CA HIS A 55 -3.09 -7.89 -11.94
C HIS A 55 -1.91 -8.82 -11.70
N VAL A 56 -0.99 -8.40 -10.84
CA VAL A 56 0.19 -9.19 -10.46
C VAL A 56 0.22 -9.30 -8.94
N THR A 57 0.34 -10.53 -8.44
CA THR A 57 0.47 -10.84 -7.02
C THR A 57 1.67 -11.76 -6.78
N TRP A 58 2.08 -11.86 -5.52
CA TRP A 58 3.19 -12.72 -5.10
C TRP A 58 2.78 -13.55 -3.90
N ALA A 59 3.10 -14.85 -3.92
CA ALA A 59 2.63 -15.81 -2.92
C ALA A 59 2.98 -15.43 -1.47
N ASN A 60 4.15 -14.83 -1.24
CA ASN A 60 4.59 -14.45 0.11
C ASN A 60 4.26 -12.99 0.48
N LEU A 61 3.59 -12.24 -0.39
CA LEU A 61 3.20 -10.85 -0.15
C LEU A 61 1.67 -10.70 -0.16
N PRO A 62 0.97 -11.30 0.83
CA PRO A 62 -0.48 -11.22 0.89
C PRO A 62 -0.94 -9.76 1.01
N GLY A 63 -1.95 -9.41 0.22
CA GLY A 63 -2.48 -8.05 0.19
C GLY A 63 -1.68 -7.07 -0.65
N PHE A 64 -0.46 -7.40 -1.11
CA PHE A 64 0.30 -6.59 -2.06
C PHE A 64 -0.06 -6.97 -3.50
N LEU A 65 -0.56 -5.99 -4.24
CA LEU A 65 -1.09 -6.15 -5.58
C LEU A 65 -0.50 -5.08 -6.49
N GLN A 66 -0.06 -5.48 -7.68
CA GLN A 66 0.21 -4.53 -8.76
C GLN A 66 -0.94 -4.59 -9.77
N VAL A 67 -1.54 -3.46 -10.06
CA VAL A 67 -2.52 -3.28 -11.15
C VAL A 67 -1.89 -2.37 -12.19
N ASN A 68 -1.62 -2.91 -13.38
CA ASN A 68 -0.88 -2.23 -14.45
C ASN A 68 0.49 -1.70 -13.95
N ASP A 69 0.68 -0.38 -13.86
CA ASP A 69 1.89 0.30 -13.39
C ASP A 69 1.84 0.73 -11.91
N ARG A 70 0.75 0.43 -11.21
CA ARG A 70 0.47 0.90 -9.85
C ARG A 70 0.46 -0.24 -8.85
N PHE A 71 0.90 0.05 -7.63
CA PHE A 71 0.98 -0.87 -6.51
C PHE A 71 -0.03 -0.48 -5.44
N HIS A 72 -0.64 -1.48 -4.84
CA HIS A 72 -1.70 -1.36 -3.86
C HIS A 72 -1.40 -2.28 -2.69
N HIS A 73 -1.93 -1.93 -1.51
CA HIS A 73 -1.92 -2.82 -0.37
C HIS A 73 -3.28 -2.88 0.31
N ALA A 74 -3.74 -4.09 0.69
CA ALA A 74 -5.05 -4.28 1.33
C ALA A 74 -5.21 -3.48 2.64
N CYS A 75 -4.14 -3.30 3.42
CA CYS A 75 -4.16 -2.47 4.63
C CYS A 75 -4.29 -0.96 4.36
N LEU A 76 -4.05 -0.52 3.11
CA LEU A 76 -4.08 0.88 2.68
C LEU A 76 -5.08 1.04 1.51
N PRO A 77 -6.38 0.75 1.74
CA PRO A 77 -7.37 0.75 0.67
C PRO A 77 -7.57 2.16 0.09
N GLY A 78 -7.70 2.22 -1.24
CA GLY A 78 -7.84 3.49 -1.98
C GLY A 78 -6.52 4.21 -2.27
N TRP A 79 -5.40 3.72 -1.73
CA TRP A 79 -4.07 4.20 -2.08
C TRP A 79 -3.48 3.43 -3.25
N GLU A 80 -2.71 4.15 -4.06
CA GLU A 80 -1.93 3.59 -5.15
C GLU A 80 -0.56 4.25 -5.13
N TYR A 81 0.44 3.43 -5.38
CA TYR A 81 1.84 3.80 -5.29
C TYR A 81 2.52 3.45 -6.61
N THR A 82 3.47 4.27 -7.04
CA THR A 82 4.46 3.88 -8.03
C THR A 82 5.45 2.90 -7.40
N ARG A 83 6.27 2.24 -8.22
CA ARG A 83 7.33 1.35 -7.75
C ARG A 83 8.28 2.03 -6.74
N ALA A 84 8.63 3.30 -6.97
CA ALA A 84 9.52 4.06 -6.08
C ALA A 84 8.84 4.39 -4.74
N GLU A 85 7.54 4.71 -4.79
CA GLU A 85 6.76 5.03 -3.59
C GLU A 85 6.46 3.80 -2.72
N VAL A 86 6.62 2.57 -3.22
CA VAL A 86 6.47 1.37 -2.36
C VAL A 86 7.47 1.42 -1.20
N GLU A 87 8.73 1.74 -1.47
CA GLU A 87 9.76 1.81 -0.44
C GLU A 87 9.67 3.13 0.35
N LEU A 88 9.45 4.25 -0.35
CA LEU A 88 9.51 5.59 0.23
C LEU A 88 8.24 5.99 0.99
N GLU A 89 7.08 5.40 0.67
CA GLU A 89 5.78 5.79 1.24
C GLU A 89 4.98 4.61 1.75
N MET A 90 4.72 3.58 0.93
CA MET A 90 3.83 2.48 1.33
C MET A 90 4.33 1.76 2.58
N ILE A 91 5.62 1.40 2.64
CA ILE A 91 6.19 0.75 3.83
C ILE A 91 6.11 1.66 5.06
N PRO A 92 6.53 2.94 5.01
CA PRO A 92 6.29 3.89 6.09
C PRO A 92 4.82 4.04 6.52
N ASP A 93 3.88 4.11 5.57
CA ASP A 93 2.45 4.21 5.85
C ASP A 93 1.93 2.97 6.59
N LEU A 94 2.38 1.77 6.20
CA LEU A 94 2.06 0.53 6.90
C LEU A 94 2.62 0.52 8.32
N ARG A 95 3.84 1.05 8.53
CA ARG A 95 4.42 1.19 9.87
C ARG A 95 3.64 2.19 10.72
N ALA A 96 3.28 3.35 10.17
CA ALA A 96 2.48 4.36 10.86
C ALA A 96 1.10 3.80 11.26
N LEU A 97 0.47 3.02 10.37
CA LEU A 97 -0.76 2.32 10.67
C LEU A 97 -0.58 1.33 11.83
N ALA A 98 0.48 0.53 11.81
CA ALA A 98 0.78 -0.43 12.86
C ALA A 98 1.05 0.24 14.22
N GLU A 99 1.97 1.20 14.25
CA GLU A 99 2.52 1.80 15.47
C GLU A 99 1.56 2.83 16.08
N HIS A 100 0.92 3.64 15.25
CA HIS A 100 0.11 4.77 15.71
C HIS A 100 -1.38 4.60 15.44
N GLY A 101 -1.79 3.58 14.69
CA GLY A 101 -3.19 3.44 14.27
C GLY A 101 -3.61 4.55 13.31
N VAL A 102 -2.66 5.16 12.59
CA VAL A 102 -2.93 6.28 11.70
C VAL A 102 -2.85 5.83 10.26
N ARG A 103 -3.91 6.09 9.50
CA ARG A 103 -3.92 5.87 8.06
C ARG A 103 -3.38 7.11 7.34
N PRO A 104 -2.65 6.94 6.23
CA PRO A 104 -2.29 8.07 5.39
C PRO A 104 -3.55 8.80 4.93
N ALA A 105 -3.53 10.13 5.07
CA ALA A 105 -4.61 11.02 4.65
C ALA A 105 -4.27 11.78 3.36
N VAL A 106 -2.97 11.94 3.07
CA VAL A 106 -2.42 12.71 1.95
C VAL A 106 -1.20 11.98 1.40
N ALA A 107 -1.08 11.90 0.07
CA ALA A 107 0.11 11.33 -0.58
C ALA A 107 1.34 12.12 -0.18
N THR A 108 2.42 11.44 0.21
CA THR A 108 3.64 12.13 0.61
C THR A 108 4.47 12.57 -0.60
N ASN A 109 4.26 11.98 -1.79
CA ASN A 109 5.01 12.25 -3.03
C ASN A 109 6.54 12.31 -2.82
N GLY A 110 7.07 11.47 -1.93
CA GLY A 110 8.48 11.41 -1.53
C GLY A 110 8.92 12.45 -0.49
N ARG A 111 8.00 13.23 0.09
CA ARG A 111 8.30 14.08 1.26
C ARG A 111 8.27 13.24 2.54
N PRO A 112 9.19 13.46 3.49
CA PRO A 112 9.14 12.79 4.79
C PRO A 112 7.76 12.95 5.45
N LEU A 113 7.26 11.88 6.09
CA LEU A 113 6.08 11.94 6.95
C LEU A 113 6.38 12.88 8.13
N THR A 114 6.05 14.16 7.97
CA THR A 114 6.12 15.13 9.05
C THR A 114 4.79 15.15 9.81
N PRO A 115 4.79 15.40 11.14
CA PRO A 115 3.58 15.32 11.98
C PRO A 115 2.39 16.18 11.50
N ASP A 116 2.67 17.22 10.73
CA ASP A 116 1.74 18.16 10.10
C ASP A 116 0.87 17.57 8.98
N LEU A 117 1.19 16.37 8.46
CA LEU A 117 0.34 15.65 7.51
C LEU A 117 -0.75 14.81 8.18
N PHE A 118 -0.62 14.57 9.49
CA PHE A 118 -1.66 14.00 10.31
C PHE A 118 -2.48 15.15 10.87
N GLY A 119 -3.64 15.42 10.26
CA GLY A 119 -4.57 16.47 10.68
C GLY A 119 -5.16 16.23 12.08
N VAL A 120 -4.32 16.27 13.12
CA VAL A 120 -4.69 16.42 14.51
C VAL A 120 -4.87 17.92 14.73
N MET A 121 -6.05 18.42 14.37
CA MET A 121 -6.52 19.66 14.95
C MET A 121 -6.95 19.36 16.38
N SER A 122 -6.16 19.90 17.32
CA SER A 122 -6.53 20.22 18.69
C SER A 122 -7.87 20.94 18.79
#